data_AF-A0AAN8TMH3-F1
#
_entry.id   AF-A0AAN8TMH3-F1
#
_cell.length_a   1.000
_cell.length_b   1.000
_cell.length_c   1.000
_cell.angle_alpha   90.00
_cell.angle_beta   90.00
_cell.angle_gamma   90.00
#
_symmetry.space_group_name_H-M   'P 1'
#
loop_
_entity.id
_entity.type
_entity.pdbx_description
1 polymer ?
#
loop_
_entity_poly.entity_id
_entity_poly.type
_entity_poly.pdbx_seq_one_letter_code
_entity_poly.pdbx_strand_id
1 'polypeptide(L)'
;MRNLQDNSTDDLPNVLKLRKELCEAQCINESQIPVPLLQRLLTARVEFPPVCAIIGGVLGQEVIKAISGKGDPLKNFFLFDAMEGKGIIEDISG
;
A
#
# COMPACT_ATOMS: atom_id res chain seq x y z
N MET A 1 2.80 -12.88 -23.81
CA MET A 1 2.58 -11.46 -24.15
C MET A 1 1.16 -11.13 -23.68
N ARG A 2 0.97 -10.53 -22.49
CA ARG A 2 -0.38 -10.23 -21.97
C ARG A 2 -0.86 -8.92 -22.60
N ASN A 3 -2.05 -8.95 -23.20
CA ASN A 3 -2.73 -7.79 -23.78
C ASN A 3 -2.92 -6.70 -22.71
N LEU A 4 -2.45 -5.49 -23.01
CA LEU A 4 -2.38 -4.31 -22.13
C LEU A 4 -3.43 -3.23 -22.51
N GLN A 5 -4.49 -3.62 -23.23
CA GLN A 5 -5.67 -2.78 -23.49
C GLN A 5 -6.82 -3.38 -22.67
N ASP A 6 -7.66 -2.66 -21.94
CA ASP A 6 -7.95 -1.23 -21.80
C ASP A 6 -8.68 -1.10 -20.42
N ASN A 7 -9.14 0.09 -20.00
CA ASN A 7 -10.03 0.36 -18.84
C ASN A 7 -9.38 1.01 -17.59
N SER A 8 -8.14 1.53 -17.65
CA SER A 8 -7.51 2.16 -16.47
C SER A 8 -8.28 3.37 -15.89
N THR A 9 -9.02 4.08 -16.74
CA THR A 9 -9.89 5.20 -16.37
C THR A 9 -11.29 4.76 -15.97
N ASP A 10 -11.74 3.59 -16.39
CA ASP A 10 -13.11 3.11 -16.15
C ASP A 10 -13.30 2.62 -14.72
N ASP A 11 -12.20 2.21 -14.06
CA ASP A 11 -12.21 1.83 -12.66
C ASP A 11 -12.24 3.05 -11.72
N LEU A 12 -11.82 4.24 -12.19
CA LEU A 12 -11.73 5.44 -11.36
C LEU A 12 -13.10 5.85 -10.76
N PRO A 13 -14.22 5.89 -11.52
CA PRO A 13 -15.54 6.11 -10.96
C PRO A 13 -15.90 5.14 -9.82
N ASN A 14 -15.56 3.85 -9.97
CA ASN A 14 -15.84 2.82 -8.97
C ASN A 14 -14.98 3.01 -7.72
N VAL A 15 -13.69 3.33 -7.88
CA VAL A 15 -12.78 3.61 -6.75
C VAL A 15 -13.17 4.89 -6.01
N LEU A 16 -13.62 5.93 -6.72
CA LEU A 16 -14.12 7.17 -6.08
C LEU A 16 -15.42 6.93 -5.31
N LYS A 17 -16.32 6.10 -5.85
CA LYS A 17 -17.52 5.68 -5.13
C LYS A 17 -17.14 4.92 -3.85
N LEU A 18 -16.23 3.95 -3.94
CA LEU A 18 -15.74 3.20 -2.79
C LEU A 18 -15.06 4.10 -1.75
N ARG A 19 -14.26 5.08 -2.19
CA ARG A 19 -13.65 6.08 -1.30
C ARG A 19 -14.72 6.79 -0.47
N LYS A 20 -15.79 7.26 -1.13
CA LYS A 20 -16.89 7.94 -0.45
C LYS A 20 -17.58 7.03 0.58
N GLU A 21 -17.95 5.81 0.18
CA GLU A 21 -18.60 4.84 1.05
C GLU A 21 -17.74 4.50 2.28
N LEU A 22 -16.43 4.29 2.11
CA LEU A 22 -15.51 4.01 3.21
C LEU A 22 -15.30 5.23 4.11
N CYS A 23 -15.14 6.42 3.54
CA CYS A 23 -15.01 7.66 4.31
C CYS A 23 -16.26 7.91 5.16
N GLU A 24 -17.46 7.72 4.60
CA GLU A 24 -18.72 7.82 5.33
C GLU A 24 -18.82 6.76 6.43
N ALA A 25 -18.51 5.49 6.14
CA ALA A 25 -18.58 4.40 7.09
C ALA A 25 -17.59 4.53 8.27
N GLN A 26 -16.44 5.14 8.03
CA GLN A 26 -15.39 5.33 9.04
C GLN A 26 -15.41 6.71 9.69
N CYS A 27 -16.37 7.58 9.33
CA CYS A 27 -16.44 8.98 9.80
C CYS A 27 -15.15 9.79 9.50
N ILE A 28 -14.51 9.54 8.36
CA ILE A 28 -13.27 10.21 7.92
C ILE A 28 -13.59 11.15 6.76
N ASN A 29 -12.94 12.32 6.74
CA ASN A 29 -13.09 13.27 5.64
C ASN A 29 -12.40 12.77 4.35
N GLU A 30 -13.08 12.84 3.20
CA GLU A 30 -12.54 12.42 1.89
C GLU A 30 -11.21 13.10 1.50
N SER A 31 -10.92 14.30 2.05
CA SER A 31 -9.64 14.99 1.83
C SER A 31 -8.42 14.24 2.35
N GLN A 32 -8.61 13.32 3.32
CA GLN A 32 -7.54 12.45 3.83
C GLN A 32 -7.09 11.41 2.80
N ILE A 33 -7.89 11.17 1.75
CA ILE A 33 -7.58 10.23 0.66
C ILE A 33 -7.55 11.00 -0.66
N PRO A 34 -6.39 11.58 -1.03
CA PRO A 34 -6.26 12.39 -2.24
C PRO A 34 -6.55 11.59 -3.51
N VAL A 35 -7.36 12.17 -4.41
CA VAL A 35 -7.64 11.56 -5.73
C VAL A 35 -6.37 11.22 -6.53
N PRO A 36 -5.31 12.06 -6.54
CA PRO A 36 -4.08 11.72 -7.25
C PRO A 36 -3.42 10.43 -6.76
N LEU A 37 -3.56 10.08 -5.48
CA LEU A 37 -3.04 8.83 -4.93
C LEU A 37 -3.80 7.63 -5.55
N LEU A 38 -5.13 7.71 -5.62
CA LEU A 38 -5.97 6.66 -6.20
C LEU A 38 -5.69 6.48 -7.70
N GLN A 39 -5.50 7.59 -8.43
CA GLN A 39 -5.10 7.55 -9.83
C GLN A 39 -3.74 6.85 -10.00
N ARG A 40 -2.74 7.19 -9.18
CA ARG A 40 -1.43 6.53 -9.19
C ARG A 40 -1.55 5.03 -8.92
N LEU A 41 -2.36 4.62 -7.96
CA LEU A 41 -2.61 3.20 -7.66
C LEU A 41 -3.23 2.47 -8.86
N LEU A 42 -4.20 3.07 -9.54
CA LEU A 42 -4.83 2.49 -10.73
C LEU A 42 -3.87 2.32 -11.90
N THR A 43 -2.85 3.19 -11.99
CA THR A 43 -1.79 3.10 -13.01
C THR A 43 -0.67 2.12 -12.64
N ALA A 44 -0.48 1.82 -11.36
CA ALA A 44 0.58 0.95 -10.86
C ALA A 44 0.22 -0.56 -10.99
N ARG A 45 -0.06 -1.02 -12.23
CA ARG A 45 -0.51 -2.40 -12.50
C ARG A 45 0.61 -3.43 -12.65
N VAL A 46 1.87 -3.01 -12.51
CA VAL A 46 3.03 -3.89 -12.61
C VAL A 46 3.83 -3.83 -11.33
N GLU A 47 4.32 -5.00 -10.91
CA GLU A 47 5.31 -5.10 -9.86
C GLU A 47 6.58 -4.37 -10.29
N PHE A 48 7.14 -3.59 -9.38
CA PHE A 48 8.42 -2.93 -9.60
C PHE A 48 9.52 -3.75 -8.90
N PRO A 49 10.38 -4.48 -9.64
CA PRO A 49 11.31 -5.44 -9.03
C PRO A 49 12.19 -4.87 -7.89
N PRO A 50 12.68 -3.61 -7.96
CA PRO A 50 13.39 -3.00 -6.82
C PRO A 50 12.54 -2.88 -5.55
N VAL A 51 11.25 -2.53 -5.67
CA VAL A 51 10.34 -2.48 -4.52
C VAL A 51 10.11 -3.88 -3.97
N CYS A 52 9.90 -4.88 -4.82
CA CYS A 52 9.74 -6.26 -4.39
C CYS A 52 10.95 -6.76 -3.59
N ALA A 53 12.17 -6.42 -4.01
CA ALA A 53 13.40 -6.76 -3.29
C ALA A 53 13.47 -6.09 -1.90
N ILE A 54 13.09 -4.82 -1.80
CA ILE A 54 13.05 -4.08 -0.52
C ILE A 54 12.02 -4.71 0.42
N ILE A 55 10.78 -4.87 -0.05
CA ILE A 55 9.70 -5.46 0.75
C ILE A 55 10.04 -6.89 1.17
N GLY A 56 10.58 -7.70 0.26
CA GLY A 56 11.00 -9.08 0.55
C GLY A 56 12.12 -9.16 1.59
N GLY A 57 13.09 -8.24 1.52
CA GLY A 57 14.17 -8.14 2.51
C GLY A 57 13.66 -7.80 3.91
N VAL A 58 12.79 -6.79 4.01
CA VAL A 58 12.16 -6.39 5.28
C VAL A 58 11.31 -7.52 5.84
N LEU A 59 10.40 -8.08 5.02
CA LEU A 59 9.54 -9.18 5.42
C LEU A 59 10.33 -10.41 5.90
N GLY A 60 11.40 -10.78 5.18
CA GLY A 60 12.26 -11.89 5.56
C GLY A 60 12.93 -11.69 6.92
N GLN A 61 13.38 -10.47 7.23
CA GLN A 61 13.94 -10.15 8.54
C GLN A 61 12.90 -10.29 9.66
N GLU A 62 11.66 -9.85 9.42
CA GLU A 62 10.59 -9.96 10.42
C GLU A 62 10.18 -11.40 10.69
N VAL A 63 10.12 -12.23 9.64
CA VAL A 63 9.90 -13.68 9.80
C VAL A 63 10.98 -14.29 10.68
N ILE A 64 12.26 -13.94 10.46
CA ILE A 64 13.38 -14.45 11.28
C ILE A 64 13.23 -14.03 12.75
N LYS A 65 12.90 -12.77 13.02
CA LYS A 65 12.67 -12.27 14.39
C LYS A 65 11.54 -13.06 15.07
N ALA A 66 10.41 -13.20 14.37
CA ALA A 66 9.24 -13.90 14.89
C ALA A 66 9.52 -15.37 15.23
N ILE A 67 10.22 -16.12 14.36
CA ILE A 67 10.47 -17.55 14.59
C ILE A 67 11.63 -17.81 15.56
N SER A 68 12.61 -16.91 15.62
CA SER A 68 13.79 -17.10 16.48
C SER A 68 13.57 -16.64 17.92
N GLY A 69 12.53 -15.83 18.16
CA GLY A 69 12.31 -15.16 19.44
C GLY A 69 13.43 -14.15 19.78
N LYS A 70 14.20 -13.70 18.79
CA LYS A 70 15.31 -12.76 18.97
C LYS A 70 15.01 -11.45 18.25
N GLY A 71 15.10 -10.35 19.01
CA GLY A 71 14.72 -9.02 18.56
C GLY A 71 13.20 -8.84 18.58
N ASP A 72 12.76 -7.59 18.56
CA ASP A 72 11.34 -7.26 18.55
C ASP A 72 10.85 -7.20 17.09
N PRO A 73 9.83 -8.00 16.71
CA PRO A 73 9.15 -7.85 15.44
C PRO A 73 8.56 -6.45 15.30
N LEU A 74 8.45 -5.97 14.07
CA LEU A 74 7.77 -4.72 13.76
C LEU A 74 6.31 -4.81 14.21
N LYS A 75 5.77 -3.65 14.57
CA LYS A 75 4.40 -3.53 15.02
C LYS A 75 3.51 -3.27 13.80
N ASN A 76 2.69 -4.26 13.46
CA ASN A 76 1.57 -4.23 12.52
C ASN A 76 1.87 -3.84 11.07
N PHE A 77 2.31 -2.62 10.79
CA PHE A 77 2.42 -2.10 9.42
C PHE A 77 3.81 -1.56 9.10
N PHE A 78 4.31 -1.93 7.92
CA PHE A 78 5.43 -1.30 7.26
C PHE A 78 4.96 -0.75 5.92
N LEU A 79 5.12 0.56 5.73
CA LEU A 79 4.74 1.28 4.51
C LEU A 79 6.01 1.78 3.83
N PHE A 80 6.13 1.56 2.52
CA PHE A 80 7.28 2.00 1.73
C PHE A 80 6.85 2.91 0.58
N ASP A 81 7.40 4.11 0.54
CA ASP A 81 7.27 5.03 -0.60
C ASP A 81 8.52 4.93 -1.48
N ALA A 82 8.35 4.35 -2.67
CA ALA A 82 9.43 4.19 -3.65
C ALA A 82 9.88 5.50 -4.30
N MET A 83 9.03 6.54 -4.32
CA MET A 83 9.37 7.84 -4.90
C MET A 83 10.30 8.62 -3.96
N GLU A 84 10.07 8.51 -2.65
CA GLU A 84 10.89 9.16 -1.62
C GLU A 84 11.99 8.24 -1.07
N GLY A 85 11.94 6.94 -1.36
CA GLY A 85 12.85 5.94 -0.80
C GLY A 85 12.67 5.74 0.71
N LYS A 86 11.48 6.06 1.25
CA LYS A 86 11.21 6.11 2.68
C LYS A 86 10.38 4.93 3.14
N GLY A 87 10.83 4.26 4.20
CA GLY A 87 10.05 3.25 4.95
C GLY A 87 9.54 3.82 6.27
N ILE A 88 8.29 3.53 6.63
CA ILE A 88 7.64 3.94 7.87
C ILE A 88 7.05 2.71 8.55
N ILE A 89 7.24 2.60 9.87
CA ILE A 89 6.60 1.57 10.70
C ILE A 89 5.49 2.24 11.48
N GLU A 90 4.27 1.71 11.40
CA GLU A 90 3.08 2.27 12.05
C GLU A 90 2.48 1.26 13.04
N ASP A 91 2.45 1.66 14.32
CA ASP A 91 1.79 0.91 15.39
C ASP A 91 0.35 1.41 15.53
N ILE A 92 -0.59 0.67 14.92
CA ILE A 92 -2.03 0.98 14.99
C ILE A 92 -2.76 0.27 16.13
N SER A 93 -2.02 -0.30 17.08
CA SER A 93 -2.60 -0.96 18.25
C SER A 93 -3.14 0.10 19.22
N GLY A 94 -4.33 0.64 18.92
CA GLY A 94 -5.13 1.48 19.80
C GLY A 94 -6.16 0.67 20.57
#